data_AF-A0A850BV04-F1
#
_entry.id   AF-A0A850BV04-F1
#
_cell.length_a   1.000
_cell.length_b   1.000
_cell.length_c   1.000
_cell.angle_alpha   90.00
_cell.angle_beta   90.00
_cell.angle_gamma   90.00
#
_symmetry.space_group_name_H-M   'P 1'
#
loop_
_entity.id
_entity.type
_entity.pdbx_description
1 polymer ?
#
loop_
_entity_poly.entity_id
_entity_poly.type
_entity_poly.pdbx_seq_one_letter_code
_entity_poly.pdbx_strand_id
1 'polypeptide(L)'
;MNFSTTSAGEANLVIPFRTVPGRGVEPSISLTYSSSGGNGVAGVGFAISAGSAITRCPSNLAHDGEIRDVRYDNLDKLCLDGKPLVVIEKAPGFIEYRTKPDSHTKIIGHDPENTGTPKSFEAFLTSGLIIEYGTTAGTRPRGPGGVPRAWLAAVARDGRGNAMDYGYCFADAGEYTAEYALDEIKYTRFDGSPALEATRAVKFVY
;
A
#
# COMPACT_ATOMS: atom_id res chain seq x y z
N MET A 1 -14.74 -5.26 17.67
CA MET A 1 -13.53 -4.88 18.41
C MET A 1 -12.86 -6.16 18.83
N ASN A 2 -11.60 -6.37 18.42
CA ASN A 2 -10.86 -7.59 18.72
C ASN A 2 -9.56 -7.23 19.44
N PHE A 3 -9.30 -7.85 20.58
CA PHE A 3 -8.06 -7.74 21.34
C PHE A 3 -7.27 -9.05 21.22
N SER A 4 -5.96 -8.97 21.05
CA SER A 4 -5.07 -10.13 21.01
C SER A 4 -3.68 -9.81 21.54
N THR A 5 -2.90 -10.84 21.86
CA THR A 5 -1.49 -10.73 22.24
C THR A 5 -0.62 -11.48 21.24
N THR A 6 0.47 -10.88 20.76
CA THR A 6 1.41 -11.58 19.87
C THR A 6 2.23 -12.62 20.63
N SER A 7 2.89 -13.52 19.89
CA SER A 7 3.90 -14.42 20.45
C SER A 7 5.09 -13.69 21.06
N ALA A 8 5.31 -12.42 20.70
CA ALA A 8 6.32 -11.54 21.30
C ALA A 8 5.81 -10.79 22.55
N GLY A 9 4.55 -11.01 22.96
CA GLY A 9 3.97 -10.38 24.15
C GLY A 9 3.36 -8.99 23.93
N GLU A 10 3.22 -8.56 22.68
CA GLU A 10 2.67 -7.23 22.36
C GLU A 10 1.14 -7.27 22.41
N ALA A 11 0.53 -6.24 22.99
CA ALA A 11 -0.92 -6.08 23.01
C ALA A 11 -1.39 -5.45 21.70
N ASN A 12 -2.34 -6.10 21.04
CA ASN A 12 -2.98 -5.60 19.82
C ASN A 12 -4.47 -5.38 20.02
N LEU A 13 -4.97 -4.33 19.39
CA LEU A 13 -6.40 -4.03 19.36
C LEU A 13 -6.81 -3.57 17.96
N VAL A 14 -7.90 -4.12 17.44
CA VAL A 14 -8.49 -3.75 16.15
C VAL A 14 -9.94 -3.30 16.34
N ILE A 15 -10.22 -2.05 15.98
CA ILE A 15 -11.54 -1.44 16.03
C ILE A 15 -11.98 -1.16 14.58
N PRO A 16 -12.82 -2.02 13.97
CA PRO A 16 -13.31 -1.78 12.61
C PRO A 16 -14.34 -0.64 12.60
N PHE A 17 -14.26 0.20 11.57
CA PHE A 17 -15.29 1.17 11.25
C PHE A 17 -16.23 0.59 10.20
N ARG A 18 -17.54 0.76 10.42
CA ARG A 18 -18.54 0.37 9.41
C ARG A 18 -18.64 1.48 8.38
N THR A 19 -18.42 1.13 7.12
CA THR A 19 -18.64 2.01 5.98
C THR A 19 -20.00 1.71 5.37
N VAL A 20 -20.56 2.66 4.63
CA VAL A 20 -21.80 2.40 3.90
C VAL A 20 -21.48 1.37 2.81
N PRO A 21 -22.26 0.28 2.63
CA PRO A 21 -21.86 -0.82 1.75
C PRO A 21 -21.47 -0.39 0.33
N GLY A 22 -20.48 -1.02 -0.29
CA GLY A 22 -20.11 -0.74 -1.67
C GLY A 22 -20.94 -1.53 -2.69
N ARG A 23 -20.43 -1.59 -3.92
CA ARG A 23 -20.96 -2.46 -4.99
C ARG A 23 -20.07 -3.68 -5.16
N GLY A 24 -19.85 -4.44 -4.07
CA GLY A 24 -18.87 -5.54 -4.03
C GLY A 24 -17.42 -5.09 -3.75
N VAL A 25 -17.05 -3.87 -4.18
CA VAL A 25 -15.82 -3.19 -3.75
C VAL A 25 -16.17 -2.09 -2.75
N GLU A 26 -15.60 -2.17 -1.55
CA GLU A 26 -15.80 -1.21 -0.47
C GLU A 26 -14.54 -1.06 0.40
N PRO A 27 -14.33 0.10 1.02
CA PRO A 27 -13.19 0.31 1.91
C PRO A 27 -13.34 -0.46 3.22
N SER A 28 -12.30 -1.20 3.58
CA SER A 28 -12.12 -1.79 4.91
C SER A 28 -11.27 -0.85 5.74
N ILE A 29 -11.86 -0.28 6.80
CA ILE A 29 -11.21 0.73 7.63
C ILE A 29 -11.22 0.24 9.08
N SER A 30 -10.08 0.31 9.74
CA SER A 30 -9.98 0.04 11.17
C SER A 30 -8.96 0.94 11.85
N LEU A 31 -9.21 1.26 13.11
CA LEU A 31 -8.19 1.76 14.02
C LEU A 31 -7.48 0.56 14.62
N THR A 32 -6.18 0.46 14.41
CA THR A 32 -5.33 -0.57 15.00
C THR A 32 -4.47 0.04 16.09
N TYR A 33 -4.17 -0.76 17.11
CA TYR A 33 -3.24 -0.42 18.16
C TYR A 33 -2.25 -1.56 18.36
N SER A 34 -0.97 -1.22 18.54
CA SER A 34 0.08 -2.09 19.02
C SER A 34 0.82 -1.40 20.16
N SER A 35 1.05 -2.11 21.27
CA SER A 35 1.82 -1.59 22.40
C SER A 35 3.29 -1.32 22.08
N SER A 36 3.84 -1.91 21.02
CA SER A 36 5.18 -1.63 20.49
C SER A 36 5.17 -0.61 19.34
N GLY A 37 3.99 -0.12 18.95
CA GLY A 37 3.84 0.83 17.86
C GLY A 37 4.43 2.20 18.21
N GLY A 38 5.10 2.80 17.22
CA GLY A 38 5.63 4.16 17.33
C GLY A 38 4.54 5.23 17.27
N ASN A 39 4.96 6.49 17.10
CA ASN A 39 4.03 7.59 16.88
C ASN A 39 3.53 7.58 15.43
N GLY A 40 2.21 7.75 15.24
CA GLY A 40 1.57 7.83 13.93
C GLY A 40 0.47 8.88 13.90
N VAL A 41 -0.28 8.93 12.79
CA VAL A 41 -1.36 9.92 12.56
C VAL A 41 -2.49 9.87 13.59
N ALA A 42 -2.64 8.76 14.31
CA ALA A 42 -3.65 8.56 15.36
C ALA A 42 -3.06 8.56 16.78
N GLY A 43 -1.79 8.97 16.93
CA GLY A 43 -1.05 8.97 18.19
C GLY A 43 -0.17 7.74 18.40
N VAL A 44 0.49 7.68 19.56
CA VAL A 44 1.46 6.62 19.89
C VAL A 44 0.77 5.27 20.00
N GLY A 45 1.31 4.27 19.29
CA GLY A 45 0.78 2.91 19.25
C GLY A 45 -0.44 2.73 18.34
N PHE A 46 -1.08 3.82 17.90
CA PHE A 46 -2.28 3.78 17.06
C PHE A 46 -1.98 4.04 15.58
N ALA A 47 -2.65 3.30 14.71
CA ALA A 47 -2.59 3.50 13.27
C ALA A 47 -3.98 3.34 12.64
N ILE A 48 -4.20 4.03 11.53
CA ILE A 48 -5.38 3.80 10.69
C ILE A 48 -5.00 2.80 9.60
N SER A 49 -5.68 1.65 9.59
CA SER A 49 -5.58 0.67 8.53
C SER A 49 -6.77 0.85 7.58
N ALA A 50 -6.52 1.53 6.47
CA ALA A 50 -7.54 1.87 5.47
C ALA A 50 -7.03 1.87 4.02
N GLY A 51 -5.70 1.80 3.82
CA GLY A 51 -5.06 1.70 2.52
C GLY A 51 -4.06 0.57 2.49
N SER A 52 -3.42 0.40 1.34
CA SER A 52 -2.32 -0.55 1.13
C SER A 52 -1.17 0.17 0.43
N ALA A 53 0.06 -0.29 0.63
CA ALA A 53 1.22 0.29 -0.01
C ALA A 53 2.30 -0.74 -0.27
N ILE A 54 3.02 -0.55 -1.38
CA ILE A 54 4.33 -1.14 -1.58
C ILE A 54 5.36 -0.11 -1.11
N THR A 55 6.19 -0.48 -0.15
CA THR A 55 7.22 0.41 0.42
C THR A 55 8.59 -0.20 0.27
N ARG A 56 9.62 0.64 0.24
CA ARG A 56 10.99 0.16 0.47
C ARG A 56 11.11 -0.35 1.91
N CYS A 57 11.86 -1.43 2.12
CA CYS A 57 12.08 -2.02 3.43
C CYS A 57 13.54 -2.51 3.57
N PRO A 58 14.07 -2.54 4.81
CA PRO A 58 15.45 -2.96 5.06
C PRO A 58 15.65 -4.45 4.79
N SER A 59 16.89 -4.82 4.44
CA SER A 59 17.34 -6.22 4.38
C SER A 59 17.73 -6.71 5.78
N ASN A 60 17.50 -7.99 6.06
CA ASN A 60 17.93 -8.64 7.30
C ASN A 60 18.75 -9.90 7.04
N LEU A 61 19.64 -10.23 7.99
CA LEU A 61 20.58 -11.34 7.85
C LEU A 61 19.88 -12.69 7.65
N ALA A 62 18.76 -12.92 8.34
CA ALA A 62 18.06 -14.20 8.35
C ALA A 62 17.39 -14.55 7.01
N HIS A 63 16.99 -13.54 6.23
CA HIS A 63 16.27 -13.74 4.98
C HIS A 63 17.06 -13.31 3.74
N ASP A 64 17.92 -12.31 3.87
CA ASP A 64 18.61 -11.66 2.76
C ASP A 64 20.12 -11.89 2.78
N GLY A 65 20.68 -12.46 3.87
CA GLY A 65 22.12 -12.67 4.02
C GLY A 65 22.94 -11.41 4.29
N GLU A 66 22.28 -10.26 4.45
CA GLU A 66 22.89 -8.97 4.75
C GLU A 66 21.99 -8.14 5.68
N ILE A 67 22.59 -7.23 6.45
CA ILE A 67 21.85 -6.19 7.18
C ILE A 67 22.07 -4.89 6.43
N ARG A 68 20.98 -4.30 5.95
CA ARG A 68 21.03 -3.08 5.15
C ARG A 68 19.78 -2.24 5.35
N ASP A 69 19.96 -0.99 5.78
CA ASP A 69 18.88 -0.01 5.84
C ASP A 69 18.44 0.46 4.45
N VAL A 70 17.25 1.07 4.38
CA VAL A 70 16.75 1.69 3.14
C VAL A 70 17.64 2.86 2.76
N ARG A 71 18.25 2.80 1.56
CA ARG A 71 19.11 3.87 1.03
C ARG A 71 18.55 4.58 -0.21
N TYR A 72 17.33 4.23 -0.60
CA TYR A 72 16.64 4.78 -1.75
C TYR A 72 17.34 4.47 -3.09
N ASP A 73 17.90 3.26 -3.21
CA ASP A 73 18.54 2.76 -4.43
C ASP A 73 17.93 1.44 -4.90
N ASN A 74 18.36 0.93 -6.06
CA ASN A 74 17.78 -0.30 -6.63
C ASN A 74 18.14 -1.59 -5.87
N LEU A 75 18.91 -1.50 -4.78
CA LEU A 75 19.24 -2.62 -3.91
C LEU A 75 18.26 -2.77 -2.73
N ASP A 76 17.49 -1.73 -2.43
CA ASP A 76 16.48 -1.83 -1.37
C ASP A 76 15.43 -2.89 -1.70
N LYS A 77 15.03 -3.64 -0.68
CA LYS A 77 13.91 -4.57 -0.80
C LYS A 77 12.60 -3.80 -0.87
N LEU A 78 11.60 -4.45 -1.45
CA LEU A 78 10.23 -3.95 -1.46
C LEU A 78 9.37 -4.82 -0.56
N CYS A 79 8.40 -4.22 0.10
CA CYS A 79 7.44 -4.89 0.97
C CYS A 79 6.03 -4.44 0.61
N LEU A 80 5.09 -5.38 0.48
CA LEU A 80 3.66 -5.09 0.38
C LEU A 80 3.06 -5.17 1.78
N ASP A 81 2.56 -4.04 2.30
CA ASP A 81 1.98 -3.93 3.64
C ASP A 81 2.89 -4.55 4.73
N GLY A 82 4.20 -4.29 4.62
CA GLY A 82 5.23 -4.82 5.52
C GLY A 82 5.68 -6.26 5.25
N LYS A 83 5.04 -6.99 4.31
CA LYS A 83 5.49 -8.33 3.90
C LYS A 83 6.54 -8.23 2.80
N PRO A 84 7.76 -8.77 2.99
CA PRO A 84 8.81 -8.75 1.97
C PRO A 84 8.34 -9.32 0.63
N LEU A 85 8.74 -8.66 -0.46
CA LEU A 85 8.54 -9.12 -1.82
C LEU A 85 9.79 -9.84 -2.33
N VAL A 86 9.56 -11.00 -2.92
CA VAL A 86 10.58 -11.80 -3.62
C VAL A 86 10.35 -11.72 -5.12
N VAL A 87 11.41 -11.52 -5.89
CA VAL A 87 11.36 -11.51 -7.35
C VAL A 87 11.18 -12.95 -7.85
N ILE A 88 10.20 -13.17 -8.70
CA ILE A 88 9.97 -14.44 -9.39
C ILE A 88 10.54 -14.38 -10.81
N GLU A 89 10.31 -13.27 -11.51
CA GLU A 89 10.72 -13.10 -12.89
C GLU A 89 11.15 -11.66 -13.12
N LYS A 90 12.20 -11.47 -13.94
CA LYS A 90 12.56 -10.18 -14.51
C LYS A 90 12.54 -10.34 -16.02
N ALA A 91 11.76 -9.50 -16.69
CA ALA A 91 11.66 -9.45 -18.13
C ALA A 91 11.69 -8.00 -18.61
N PRO A 92 11.98 -7.74 -19.90
CA PRO A 92 11.97 -6.38 -20.41
C PRO A 92 10.63 -5.69 -20.14
N GLY A 93 10.68 -4.58 -19.40
CA GLY A 93 9.52 -3.76 -19.07
C GLY A 93 8.77 -4.14 -17.78
N PHE A 94 9.04 -5.28 -17.15
CA PHE A 94 8.36 -5.66 -15.91
C PHE A 94 9.15 -6.61 -15.00
N ILE A 95 8.76 -6.63 -13.73
CA ILE A 95 9.27 -7.55 -12.71
C ILE A 95 8.08 -8.19 -12.00
N GLU A 96 8.01 -9.52 -11.95
CA GLU A 96 7.01 -10.25 -11.15
C GLU A 96 7.53 -10.49 -9.75
N TYR A 97 6.68 -10.26 -8.75
CA TYR A 97 6.95 -10.51 -7.34
C TYR A 97 5.87 -11.37 -6.67
N ARG A 98 6.27 -11.99 -5.55
CA ARG A 98 5.39 -12.64 -4.56
C ARG A 98 5.74 -12.18 -3.16
N THR A 99 4.82 -12.33 -2.21
CA THR A 99 5.12 -12.03 -0.81
C THR A 99 5.88 -13.17 -0.14
N LYS A 100 6.61 -12.87 0.92
CA LYS A 100 7.20 -13.84 1.85
C LYS A 100 6.71 -13.54 3.27
N PRO A 101 5.97 -14.44 3.94
CA PRO A 101 5.41 -15.69 3.42
C PRO A 101 4.41 -15.43 2.27
N ASP A 102 4.19 -16.46 1.44
CA ASP A 102 3.34 -16.32 0.26
C ASP A 102 1.86 -16.15 0.66
N SER A 103 1.26 -15.08 0.11
CA SER A 103 -0.15 -14.74 0.25
C SER A 103 -0.97 -15.17 -0.97
N HIS A 104 -0.32 -15.80 -1.95
CA HIS A 104 -0.85 -16.10 -3.29
C HIS A 104 -1.24 -14.84 -4.09
N THR A 105 -0.77 -13.67 -3.65
CA THR A 105 -0.90 -12.42 -4.40
C THR A 105 0.12 -12.42 -5.52
N LYS A 106 -0.29 -12.14 -6.76
CA LYS A 106 0.64 -11.86 -7.87
C LYS A 106 0.89 -10.36 -7.90
N ILE A 107 2.14 -9.94 -7.94
CA ILE A 107 2.47 -8.52 -8.08
C ILE A 107 3.30 -8.33 -9.34
N ILE A 108 2.87 -7.43 -10.22
CA ILE A 108 3.64 -6.99 -11.39
C ILE A 108 4.10 -5.57 -11.14
N GLY A 109 5.42 -5.36 -11.11
CA GLY A 109 6.03 -4.04 -11.15
C GLY A 109 6.32 -3.63 -12.59
N HIS A 110 5.78 -2.50 -13.01
CA HIS A 110 6.00 -1.91 -14.34
C HIS A 110 7.33 -1.15 -14.37
N ASP A 111 8.33 -1.67 -15.06
CA ASP A 111 9.68 -1.10 -15.18
C ASP A 111 10.07 -0.92 -16.65
N PRO A 112 9.39 -0.03 -17.40
CA PRO A 112 9.60 0.14 -18.85
C PRO A 112 11.03 0.54 -19.23
N GLU A 113 11.74 1.20 -18.30
CA GLU A 113 13.12 1.66 -18.49
C GLU A 113 14.17 0.62 -18.05
N ASN A 114 13.73 -0.54 -17.53
CA ASN A 114 14.59 -1.63 -17.06
C ASN A 114 15.64 -1.16 -16.03
N THR A 115 15.25 -0.25 -15.14
CA THR A 115 16.13 0.33 -14.13
C THR A 115 16.29 -0.56 -12.89
N GLY A 116 15.44 -1.58 -12.77
CA GLY A 116 15.28 -2.39 -11.56
C GLY A 116 14.36 -1.76 -10.51
N THR A 117 13.87 -0.53 -10.73
CA THR A 117 12.91 0.15 -9.86
C THR A 117 11.61 0.40 -10.62
N PRO A 118 10.54 -0.36 -10.35
CA PRO A 118 9.27 -0.16 -11.03
C PRO A 118 8.67 1.24 -10.82
N LYS A 119 8.05 1.79 -11.86
CA LYS A 119 7.33 3.07 -11.80
C LYS A 119 5.98 2.96 -11.10
N SER A 120 5.30 1.83 -11.28
CA SER A 120 4.01 1.50 -10.68
C SER A 120 3.90 -0.02 -10.49
N PHE A 121 2.87 -0.45 -9.77
CA PHE A 121 2.60 -1.88 -9.56
C PHE A 121 1.12 -2.21 -9.75
N GLU A 122 0.85 -3.46 -10.10
CA GLU A 122 -0.46 -4.09 -10.02
C GLU A 122 -0.37 -5.33 -9.15
N ALA A 123 -1.22 -5.44 -8.13
CA ALA A 123 -1.35 -6.63 -7.30
C ALA A 123 -2.69 -7.32 -7.57
N PHE A 124 -2.65 -8.59 -7.93
CA PHE A 124 -3.81 -9.46 -8.14
C PHE A 124 -3.98 -10.31 -6.88
N LEU A 125 -4.99 -9.98 -6.08
CA LEU A 125 -5.28 -10.63 -4.81
C LEU A 125 -6.14 -11.87 -5.03
N THR A 126 -6.08 -12.82 -4.09
CA THR A 126 -6.95 -14.01 -4.07
C THR A 126 -8.43 -13.67 -3.90
N SER A 127 -8.76 -12.49 -3.40
CA SER A 127 -10.14 -11.98 -3.33
C SER A 127 -10.74 -11.66 -4.71
N GLY A 128 -9.94 -11.67 -5.78
CA GLY A 128 -10.33 -11.22 -7.11
C GLY A 128 -10.21 -9.71 -7.31
N LEU A 129 -9.71 -8.98 -6.32
CA LEU A 129 -9.37 -7.57 -6.45
C LEU A 129 -8.03 -7.39 -7.16
N ILE A 130 -7.98 -6.38 -8.02
CA ILE A 130 -6.75 -5.85 -8.60
C ILE A 130 -6.52 -4.49 -7.96
N ILE A 131 -5.35 -4.30 -7.35
CA ILE A 131 -4.94 -3.02 -6.76
C ILE A 131 -3.79 -2.45 -7.56
N GLU A 132 -3.94 -1.21 -8.02
CA GLU A 132 -2.88 -0.45 -8.69
C GLU A 132 -2.19 0.47 -7.69
N TYR A 133 -0.86 0.56 -7.76
CA TYR A 133 -0.05 1.35 -6.84
C TYR A 133 0.83 2.35 -7.57
N GLY A 134 0.91 3.58 -7.03
CA GLY A 134 1.85 4.61 -7.48
C GLY A 134 1.67 5.07 -8.93
N THR A 135 0.47 4.91 -9.50
CA THR A 135 0.16 5.24 -10.90
C THR A 135 0.27 6.74 -11.20
N THR A 136 0.13 7.60 -10.19
CA THR A 136 0.28 9.05 -10.30
C THR A 136 1.29 9.59 -9.29
N ALA A 137 1.73 10.84 -9.48
CA ALA A 137 2.60 11.53 -8.52
C ALA A 137 1.96 11.65 -7.12
N GLY A 138 0.64 11.87 -7.04
CA GLY A 138 -0.11 11.95 -5.77
C GLY A 138 -0.27 10.62 -5.04
N THR A 139 0.19 9.51 -5.63
CA THR A 139 0.19 8.16 -5.02
C THR A 139 1.61 7.62 -4.85
N ARG A 140 2.63 8.45 -5.08
CA ARG A 140 4.03 8.05 -5.12
C ARG A 140 4.88 9.08 -4.37
N PRO A 141 4.87 9.05 -3.02
CA PRO A 141 5.70 9.95 -2.23
C PRO A 141 7.18 9.73 -2.58
N ARG A 142 7.96 10.80 -2.49
CA ARG A 142 9.38 10.81 -2.86
C ARG A 142 10.28 10.74 -1.64
N GLY A 143 11.34 9.95 -1.73
CA GLY A 143 12.48 9.99 -0.81
C GLY A 143 13.53 11.03 -1.26
N PRO A 144 14.67 11.10 -0.55
CA PRO A 144 15.82 11.89 -0.97
C PRO A 144 16.21 11.62 -2.43
N GLY A 145 16.56 12.66 -3.18
CA GLY A 145 16.90 12.54 -4.61
C GLY A 145 15.70 12.31 -5.53
N GLY A 146 14.47 12.51 -5.05
CA GLY A 146 13.26 12.47 -5.87
C GLY A 146 12.78 11.06 -6.26
N VAL A 147 13.47 10.01 -5.82
CA VAL A 147 13.08 8.63 -6.11
C VAL A 147 11.86 8.20 -5.29
N PRO A 148 11.02 7.29 -5.78
CA PRO A 148 9.88 6.80 -5.02
C PRO A 148 10.31 6.16 -3.69
N ARG A 149 9.75 6.64 -2.57
CA ARG A 149 9.89 5.97 -1.25
C ARG A 149 8.83 4.90 -1.03
N ALA A 150 7.66 5.09 -1.63
CA ALA A 150 6.55 4.15 -1.62
C ALA A 150 5.68 4.32 -2.87
N TRP A 151 4.90 3.29 -3.15
CA TRP A 151 3.82 3.26 -4.13
C TRP A 151 2.54 2.95 -3.37
N LEU A 152 1.75 3.99 -3.14
CA LEU A 152 0.51 3.92 -2.40
C LEU A 152 -0.58 3.35 -3.31
N ALA A 153 -1.53 2.59 -2.75
CA ALA A 153 -2.70 2.13 -3.50
C ALA A 153 -3.38 3.36 -4.11
N ALA A 154 -3.61 3.34 -5.42
CA ALA A 154 -4.25 4.40 -6.17
C ALA A 154 -5.70 4.01 -6.50
N VAL A 155 -5.88 2.76 -6.94
CA VAL A 155 -7.17 2.21 -7.34
C VAL A 155 -7.25 0.77 -6.88
N ALA A 156 -8.40 0.35 -6.36
CA ALA A 156 -8.75 -1.06 -6.22
C ALA A 156 -10.02 -1.34 -7.03
N ARG A 157 -10.01 -2.40 -7.84
CA ARG A 157 -11.16 -2.80 -8.66
C ARG A 157 -11.40 -4.30 -8.63
N ASP A 158 -12.63 -4.70 -8.89
CA ASP A 158 -12.97 -6.09 -9.18
C ASP A 158 -12.98 -6.38 -10.69
N GLY A 159 -13.09 -7.66 -11.05
CA GLY A 159 -13.22 -8.09 -12.45
C GLY A 159 -14.55 -7.72 -13.14
N ARG A 160 -15.48 -7.09 -12.42
CA ARG A 160 -16.78 -6.63 -12.95
C ARG A 160 -16.76 -5.13 -13.28
N GLY A 161 -15.71 -4.41 -12.88
CA GLY A 161 -15.55 -2.98 -13.09
C GLY A 161 -15.98 -2.11 -11.91
N ASN A 162 -16.37 -2.68 -10.76
CA ASN A 162 -16.58 -1.89 -9.55
C ASN A 162 -15.22 -1.46 -9.00
N ALA A 163 -15.09 -0.20 -8.62
CA ALA A 163 -13.82 0.38 -8.21
C ALA A 163 -13.95 1.34 -7.01
N MET A 164 -12.80 1.53 -6.35
CA MET A 164 -12.55 2.60 -5.40
C MET A 164 -11.18 3.23 -5.64
N ASP A 165 -11.11 4.54 -5.39
CA ASP A 165 -9.95 5.39 -5.58
C ASP A 165 -9.46 5.92 -4.24
N TYR A 166 -8.15 5.98 -4.09
CA TYR A 166 -7.49 6.48 -2.90
C TYR A 166 -6.84 7.84 -3.19
N GLY A 167 -7.21 8.84 -2.40
CA GLY A 167 -6.64 10.18 -2.43
C GLY A 167 -5.77 10.43 -1.21
N TYR A 168 -4.66 11.16 -1.39
CA TYR A 168 -3.68 11.44 -0.34
C TYR A 168 -3.34 12.92 -0.30
N CYS A 169 -3.02 13.42 0.90
CA CYS A 169 -2.40 14.73 1.11
C CYS A 169 -0.90 14.55 1.32
N PHE A 170 -0.09 15.37 0.64
CA PHE A 170 1.37 15.34 0.73
C PHE A 170 1.86 16.68 1.27
N ALA A 171 2.79 16.63 2.23
CA ALA A 171 3.62 17.76 2.63
C ALA A 171 5.02 17.57 2.05
N ASP A 172 5.29 18.27 0.96
CA ASP A 172 6.59 18.22 0.28
C ASP A 172 7.60 19.20 0.91
N ALA A 173 8.86 18.79 0.97
CA ALA A 173 9.98 19.60 1.46
C ALA A 173 11.12 19.54 0.42
N GLY A 174 11.09 20.47 -0.54
CA GLY A 174 11.99 20.43 -1.69
C GLY A 174 11.70 19.24 -2.60
N GLU A 175 12.69 18.38 -2.82
CA GLU A 175 12.57 17.24 -3.75
C GLU A 175 11.90 15.99 -3.15
N TYR A 176 11.79 15.92 -1.82
CA TYR A 176 11.22 14.78 -1.11
C TYR A 176 9.87 15.10 -0.47
N THR A 177 9.09 14.06 -0.19
CA THR A 177 7.82 14.14 0.54
C THR A 177 8.10 13.90 2.02
N ALA A 178 8.01 14.95 2.83
CA ALA A 178 8.26 14.90 4.26
C ALA A 178 7.19 14.05 4.95
N GLU A 179 5.92 14.34 4.67
CA GLU A 179 4.77 13.64 5.23
C GLU A 179 3.73 13.36 4.15
N TYR A 180 3.02 12.25 4.28
CA TYR A 180 1.85 11.95 3.47
C TYR A 180 0.83 11.19 4.30
N ALA A 181 -0.45 11.44 4.04
CA ALA A 181 -1.56 10.81 4.73
C ALA A 181 -2.70 10.51 3.75
N LEU A 182 -3.48 9.46 4.03
CA LEU A 182 -4.66 9.11 3.25
C LEU A 182 -5.78 10.12 3.54
N ASP A 183 -6.21 10.88 2.55
CA ASP A 183 -7.18 11.96 2.71
C ASP A 183 -8.61 11.48 2.48
N GLU A 184 -8.81 10.69 1.43
CA GLU A 184 -10.14 10.25 1.01
C GLU A 184 -10.08 8.88 0.32
N ILE A 185 -11.10 8.07 0.54
CA ILE A 185 -11.40 6.91 -0.31
C ILE A 185 -12.75 7.14 -0.97
N LYS A 186 -12.76 7.33 -2.28
CA LYS A 186 -14.00 7.42 -3.08
C LYS A 186 -14.32 6.03 -3.60
N TYR A 187 -15.55 5.59 -3.43
CA TYR A 187 -15.95 4.22 -3.80
C TYR A 187 -17.36 4.21 -4.38
N THR A 188 -17.77 3.06 -4.92
CA THR A 188 -18.96 2.86 -5.79
C THR A 188 -18.80 3.33 -7.24
N ARG A 189 -17.57 3.69 -7.65
CA ARG A 189 -17.24 3.93 -9.06
C ARG A 189 -17.44 2.64 -9.86
N PHE A 190 -17.86 2.77 -11.11
CA PHE A 190 -18.04 1.66 -12.02
C PHE A 190 -17.47 1.99 -13.40
N ASP A 191 -16.50 1.21 -13.86
CA ASP A 191 -15.76 1.41 -15.10
C ASP A 191 -16.37 0.69 -16.32
N GLY A 192 -17.57 0.12 -16.16
CA GLY A 192 -18.30 -0.52 -17.26
C GLY A 192 -19.08 0.47 -18.12
N SER A 193 -20.12 -0.03 -18.80
CA SER A 193 -20.98 0.78 -19.67
C SER A 193 -22.45 0.73 -19.18
N PRO A 194 -23.06 1.88 -18.82
CA PRO A 194 -22.43 3.20 -18.72
C PRO A 194 -21.45 3.28 -17.54
N ALA A 195 -20.40 4.10 -17.69
CA ALA A 195 -19.50 4.39 -16.58
C ALA A 195 -20.22 5.23 -15.53
N LEU A 196 -19.92 5.00 -14.26
CA LEU A 196 -20.53 5.72 -13.14
C LEU A 196 -19.45 6.25 -12.21
N GLU A 197 -19.55 7.54 -11.88
CA GLU A 197 -18.70 8.16 -10.88
C GLU A 197 -18.99 7.63 -9.47
N ALA A 198 -17.99 7.74 -8.58
CA ALA A 198 -18.17 7.40 -7.17
C ALA A 198 -19.23 8.30 -6.52
N THR A 199 -20.19 7.68 -5.84
CA THR A 199 -21.26 8.39 -5.10
C THR A 199 -21.06 8.40 -3.59
N ARG A 200 -20.03 7.70 -3.10
CA ARG A 200 -19.74 7.56 -1.67
C ARG A 200 -18.25 7.80 -1.44
N ALA A 201 -17.94 8.34 -0.27
CA ALA A 201 -16.58 8.58 0.14
C ALA A 201 -16.42 8.37 1.65
N VAL A 202 -15.22 7.97 2.05
CA VAL A 202 -14.76 8.09 3.43
C VAL A 202 -13.65 9.13 3.45
N LYS A 203 -13.75 10.11 4.34
CA LYS A 203 -12.76 11.19 4.50
C LYS A 203 -12.07 11.08 5.84
N PHE A 204 -10.77 11.33 5.85
CA PHE A 204 -9.96 11.42 7.05
C PHE A 204 -9.74 12.89 7.38
N VAL A 205 -10.04 13.29 8.62
CA VAL A 205 -9.92 14.68 9.06
C VAL A 205 -8.82 14.73 10.11
N TYR A 206 -7.83 15.59 9.86
CA TYR A 206 -6.59 15.72 10.64
C TYR A 206 -6.53 17.07 11.36
#